data_AF-A0A351CEA6-F1
#
_entry.id   AF-A0A351CEA6-F1
#
_cell.length_a   1.000
_cell.length_b   1.000
_cell.length_c   1.000
_cell.angle_alpha   90.00
_cell.angle_beta   90.00
_cell.angle_gamma   90.00
#
_symmetry.space_group_name_H-M   'P 1'
#
loop_
_entity.id
_entity.type
_entity.pdbx_description
1 polymer ?
#
loop_
_entity_poly.entity_id
_entity_poly.type
_entity_poly.pdbx_seq_one_letter_code
_entity_poly.pdbx_strand_id
1 'polypeptide(L)' 'KQIAVTAPTEAWVLITGENGTGKELVARTIHQLSSRVDYPLIDVHCASIP' A
#
# COMPACT_ATOMS: atom_id res chain seq x y z
N LYS A 1 1.67 11.24 7.94
CA LYS A 1 3.12 11.59 7.95
C LYS A 1 3.99 10.44 7.44
N GLN A 2 3.81 9.19 7.89
CA GLN A 2 4.64 8.05 7.45
C GLN A 2 4.53 7.76 5.95
N ILE A 3 3.33 7.78 5.36
CA ILE A 3 3.11 7.54 3.92
C ILE A 3 4.03 8.40 3.04
N ALA A 4 4.05 9.73 3.26
CA ALA A 4 4.86 10.64 2.44
C ALA A 4 6.38 10.41 2.59
N VAL A 5 6.82 9.82 3.71
CA VAL A 5 8.24 9.50 3.94
C VAL A 5 8.61 8.16 3.31
N THR A 6 7.72 7.16 3.38
CA THR A 6 7.99 5.80 2.88
C THR A 6 7.72 5.64 1.39
N ALA A 7 6.74 6.36 0.84
CA ALA A 7 6.31 6.25 -0.55
C ALA A 7 7.44 6.44 -1.59
N PRO A 8 8.35 7.42 -1.48
CA PRO A 8 9.44 7.57 -2.45
C PRO A 8 10.57 6.53 -2.28
N THR A 9 10.50 5.64 -1.29
CA THR A 9 11.55 4.66 -1.00
C THR A 9 11.25 3.29 -1.61
N GLU A 10 12.28 2.45 -1.76
CA GLU A 10 12.13 1.05 -2.18
C GLU A 10 11.94 0.07 -1.01
N ALA A 11 11.70 0.58 0.20
CA ALA A 11 11.56 -0.25 1.38
C ALA A 11 10.23 -1.04 1.38
N TRP A 12 10.24 -2.22 1.97
CA TRP A 12 9.03 -2.98 2.25
C TRP A 12 8.20 -2.27 3.32
N VAL A 13 6.90 -2.07 3.06
CA VAL A 13 5.98 -1.41 4.00
C VAL A 13 4.99 -2.43 4.55
N LEU A 14 4.97 -2.58 5.88
CA LEU A 14 3.94 -3.34 6.60
C LEU A 14 2.84 -2.38 7.07
N ILE A 15 1.61 -2.61 6.62
CA ILE A 15 0.42 -1.85 7.05
C ILE A 15 -0.36 -2.70 8.05
N THR A 16 -0.48 -2.21 9.28
CA THR A 16 -1.22 -2.87 10.36
C THR A 16 -2.48 -2.09 10.70
N GLY A 17 -3.46 -2.78 11.31
CA GLY A 17 -4.74 -2.20 11.70
C GLY A 17 -5.85 -3.24 11.71
N GLU A 18 -6.92 -2.95 12.44
CA GLU A 18 -8.10 -3.80 12.56
C GLU A 18 -8.78 -4.05 11.21
N ASN A 19 -9.64 -5.08 11.14
CA ASN A 19 -10.40 -5.35 9.93
C ASN A 19 -11.34 -4.18 9.59
N GLY A 20 -11.49 -3.84 8.30
CA GLY A 20 -12.37 -2.75 7.86
C GLY A 20 -11.81 -1.32 8.03
N THR A 21 -10.56 -1.15 8.44
CA THR A 21 -9.92 0.18 8.64
C THR A 21 -9.36 0.83 7.36
N GLY A 22 -9.55 0.21 6.19
CA GLY A 22 -9.13 0.77 4.90
C GLY A 22 -7.63 0.72 4.63
N LYS A 23 -6.96 -0.39 5.01
CA LYS A 23 -5.53 -0.61 4.77
C LYS A 23 -5.17 -0.59 3.27
N GLU A 24 -6.12 -0.99 2.43
CA GLU A 24 -6.04 -0.95 0.97
C GLU A 24 -5.90 0.49 0.47
N LEU A 25 -6.58 1.44 1.11
CA LEU A 25 -6.50 2.86 0.78
C LEU A 25 -5.11 3.41 1.11
N VAL A 26 -4.52 2.96 2.23
CA VAL A 26 -3.15 3.30 2.61
C VAL A 26 -2.15 2.77 1.57
N ALA A 27 -2.28 1.50 1.17
CA ALA A 27 -1.41 0.89 0.15
C ALA A 27 -1.50 1.63 -1.20
N ARG A 28 -2.72 1.96 -1.64
CA ARG A 28 -2.95 2.74 -2.88
C ARG A 28 -2.33 4.13 -2.80
N THR A 29 -2.45 4.81 -1.66
CA THR A 29 -1.85 6.13 -1.46
C THR A 29 -0.32 6.06 -1.48
N ILE A 30 0.28 5.03 -0.88
CA ILE A 30 1.73 4.80 -0.95
C ILE A 30 2.17 4.64 -2.41
N HIS A 31 1.47 3.82 -3.21
CA HIS A 31 1.78 3.63 -4.63
C HIS A 31 1.69 4.94 -5.42
N GLN A 32 0.61 5.72 -5.22
CA GLN A 32 0.38 7.00 -5.89
C GLN A 32 1.47 8.04 -5.61
N LEU A 33 2.08 8.00 -4.43
CA LEU A 33 3.14 8.92 -4.01
C LEU A 33 4.54 8.36 -4.22
N SER A 34 4.67 7.17 -4.82
CA SER A 34 5.94 6.51 -5.07
C SER A 34 6.54 6.87 -6.43
N SER A 35 7.82 6.59 -6.61
CA SER A 35 8.50 6.66 -7.91
C SER A 35 7.99 5.64 -8.94
N ARG A 36 7.11 4.71 -8.52
CA ARG A 36 6.57 3.62 -9.34
C ARG A 36 5.11 3.84 -9.74
N VAL A 37 4.58 5.04 -9.55
CA VAL A 37 3.16 5.37 -9.82
C VAL A 37 2.70 5.02 -11.24
N ASP A 38 3.59 5.10 -12.23
CA ASP A 38 3.29 4.79 -13.63
C ASP A 38 3.16 3.28 -13.93
N TYR A 39 3.54 2.43 -12.97
CA TYR A 39 3.42 0.97 -13.09
C TYR A 39 2.09 0.49 -12.47
N PRO A 40 1.55 -0.65 -12.94
CA PRO A 40 0.34 -1.22 -12.36
C PRO A 40 0.55 -1.61 -10.90
N LEU A 41 -0.40 -1.22 -10.05
CA LEU A 41 -0.52 -1.74 -8.69
C LEU A 41 -1.31 -3.04 -8.71
N ILE A 42 -0.67 -4.15 -8.33
CA ILE A 42 -1.32 -5.46 -8.23
C ILE A 42 -1.63 -5.72 -6.76
N ASP A 43 -2.92 -5.76 -6.42
CA ASP A 43 -3.41 -6.09 -5.09
C ASP A 43 -3.86 -7.55 -4.98
N VAL A 44 -3.51 -8.19 -3.86
CA VAL A 44 -3.87 -9.57 -3.56
C VAL A 44 -4.51 -9.65 -2.18
N HIS A 45 -5.76 -10.07 -2.14
CA HIS A 45 -6.51 -10.30 -0.90
C HIS A 45 -6.40 -11.77 -0.50
N CYS A 46 -5.42 -12.09 0.35
CA CYS A 46 -5.17 -13.48 0.76
C CYS A 46 -6.38 -14.17 1.41
N ALA A 47 -7.26 -13.42 2.08
CA ALA A 47 -8.47 -13.97 2.70
C ALA A 47 -9.56 -14.38 1.68
N SER A 48 -9.42 -13.95 0.42
CA SER A 48 -10.38 -14.22 -0.66
C SER A 48 -9.88 -15.28 -1.65
N ILE A 49 -8.67 -15.81 -1.44
CA ILE A 49 -8.11 -16.89 -2.26
C ILE A 49 -8.55 -18.23 -1.63
N PRO A 50 -9.12 -19.17 -2.42
CA PRO A 50 -9.52 -20.49 -1.95
C PRO A 50 -8.34 -21.41 -1.59
#